data_AF-A0A7C5YXI2-F1
#
_entry.id   AF-A0A7C5YXI2-F1
#
_cell.length_a   1.000
_cell.length_b   1.000
_cell.length_c   1.000
_cell.angle_alpha   90.00
_cell.angle_beta   90.00
_cell.angle_gamma   90.00
#
_symmetry.space_group_name_H-M   'P 1'
#
loop_
_entity.id
_entity.type
_entity.pdbx_description
1 polymer ?
#
loop_
_entity_poly.entity_id
_entity_poly.type
_entity_poly.pdbx_seq_one_letter_code
_entity_poly.pdbx_strand_id
1 'polypeptide(L)'
;MSTQIQYLGFQLSAKGRDYAYRVVDAKEGNRDFVLSITNQAFAEHHVPYQDAAALCYQKLQRALDTESSGPPVPQHYILSGQELDEYMGQHRPARRRTW
;
A
#
# COMPACT_ATOMS: atom_id res chain seq x y z
N MET A 1 -6.85 4.28 20.77
CA MET A 1 -7.25 5.35 19.82
C MET A 1 -7.44 4.67 18.49
N SER A 2 -8.64 4.72 17.91
CA SER A 2 -9.01 3.94 16.74
C SER A 2 -8.82 4.78 15.48
N THR A 3 -7.67 4.62 14.84
CA THR A 3 -7.42 5.14 13.49
C THR A 3 -8.03 4.15 12.50
N GLN A 4 -8.99 4.60 11.68
CA GLN A 4 -9.67 3.74 10.72
C GLN A 4 -9.21 4.04 9.31
N ILE A 5 -8.73 3.01 8.61
CA ILE A 5 -8.34 3.11 7.19
C ILE A 5 -9.51 2.60 6.35
N GLN A 6 -10.03 3.46 5.48
CA GLN A 6 -11.10 3.14 4.53
C GLN A 6 -10.52 3.06 3.13
N TYR A 7 -10.80 1.98 2.42
CA TYR A 7 -10.44 1.88 1.02
C TYR A 7 -11.51 2.57 0.17
N LEU A 8 -11.12 3.58 -0.61
CA LEU A 8 -12.03 4.31 -1.49
C LEU A 8 -12.12 3.68 -2.89
N GLY A 9 -11.11 2.90 -3.27
CA GLY A 9 -11.04 2.24 -4.58
C GLY A 9 -9.70 2.47 -5.26
N PHE A 10 -9.66 2.14 -6.55
CA PHE A 10 -8.50 2.36 -7.38
C PHE A 10 -8.88 3.04 -8.70
N GLN A 11 -7.94 3.79 -9.25
CA GLN A 11 -8.02 4.39 -10.57
C GLN A 11 -6.89 3.85 -11.43
N LEU A 12 -7.23 3.54 -12.68
CA LEU A 12 -6.26 3.19 -13.70
C LEU A 12 -5.66 4.48 -14.26
N SER A 13 -4.34 4.54 -14.29
CA SER A 13 -3.59 5.70 -14.79
C SER A 13 -2.65 5.26 -15.90
N ALA A 14 -2.26 6.18 -16.77
CA ALA A 14 -1.36 5.88 -17.90
C ALA A 14 -0.02 5.27 -17.43
N LYS A 15 0.40 5.61 -16.21
CA LYS A 15 1.66 5.13 -15.61
C LYS A 15 1.50 3.90 -14.73
N GLY A 16 0.27 3.47 -14.42
CA GLY A 16 0.04 2.41 -13.43
C GLY A 16 -1.36 2.38 -12.84
N ARG A 17 -1.43 2.06 -11.55
CA ARG A 17 -2.68 2.07 -10.77
C ARG A 17 -2.51 2.90 -9.52
N ASP A 18 -3.47 3.78 -9.29
CA ASP A 18 -3.56 4.65 -8.13
C ASP A 18 -4.62 4.10 -7.18
N TYR A 19 -4.25 3.84 -5.94
CA TYR A 19 -5.12 3.30 -4.91
C TYR A 19 -5.43 4.39 -3.89
N ALA A 20 -6.70 4.73 -3.74
CA ALA A 20 -7.15 5.77 -2.84
C ALA A 20 -7.62 5.18 -1.50
N TYR A 21 -7.16 5.78 -0.42
CA TYR A 21 -7.51 5.43 0.95
C TYR A 21 -7.86 6.69 1.73
N ARG A 22 -8.79 6.56 2.68
CA ARG A 22 -9.13 7.61 3.64
C ARG A 22 -8.84 7.12 5.03
N VAL A 23 -7.97 7.83 5.72
CA VAL A 23 -7.66 7.59 7.12
C VAL A 23 -8.51 8.54 7.94
N VAL A 24 -9.34 7.98 8.80
CA VAL A 24 -10.14 8.73 9.77
C VAL A 24 -9.44 8.61 11.10
N ASP A 25 -8.84 9.71 11.54
CA ASP A 25 -8.23 9.82 12.85
C ASP A 25 -9.04 10.76 13.75
N ALA A 26 -9.22 10.38 15.01
CA ALA A 26 -10.02 11.16 15.96
C ALA A 26 -9.32 12.45 16.42
N LYS A 27 -8.00 12.56 16.27
CA LYS A 27 -7.20 13.74 16.67
C LYS A 27 -6.90 14.67 15.50
N GLU A 28 -6.53 14.11 14.35
CA GLU A 28 -6.10 14.89 13.18
C GLU A 28 -7.20 15.02 12.10
N GLY A 29 -8.31 14.30 12.25
CA GLY A 29 -9.43 14.33 11.32
C GLY A 29 -9.25 13.38 10.14
N ASN A 30 -9.99 13.65 9.06
CA ASN A 30 -9.99 12.81 7.87
C ASN A 30 -8.85 13.21 6.94
N ARG A 31 -7.99 12.26 6.58
CA ARG A 31 -6.87 12.44 5.67
C ARG A 31 -6.98 11.48 4.51
N ASP A 32 -6.87 12.00 3.30
CA ASP A 32 -6.90 11.21 2.07
C ASP A 32 -5.47 10.86 1.64
N PHE A 33 -5.27 9.61 1.25
CA PHE A 33 -4.01 9.05 0.82
C PHE A 33 -4.15 8.38 -0.54
N VAL A 34 -3.16 8.57 -1.42
CA VAL A 34 -3.10 7.92 -2.73
C VAL A 34 -1.78 7.17 -2.83
N LEU A 35 -1.86 5.87 -3.13
CA LEU A 35 -0.72 5.00 -3.35
C LEU A 35 -0.67 4.56 -4.80
N SER A 36 0.37 4.96 -5.51
CA SER A 36 0.58 4.67 -6.92
C SER A 36 1.55 3.51 -7.10
N ILE A 37 1.15 2.50 -7.89
CA ILE A 37 2.03 1.42 -8.35
C ILE A 37 2.21 1.56 -9.85
N THR A 38 3.45 1.65 -10.32
CA THR A 38 3.73 1.77 -11.74
C THR A 38 3.53 0.44 -12.47
N ASN A 39 3.13 0.49 -13.74
CA ASN A 39 3.01 -0.71 -14.57
C ASN A 39 4.33 -1.47 -14.69
N GLN A 40 5.46 -0.75 -14.68
CA GLN A 40 6.78 -1.36 -14.67
C GLN A 40 6.98 -2.21 -13.42
N ALA A 41 6.61 -1.70 -12.25
CA ALA A 41 6.77 -2.41 -10.99
C ALA A 41 5.85 -3.66 -10.92
N PHE A 42 4.65 -3.62 -11.52
CA PHE A 42 3.83 -4.82 -11.71
C PHE A 42 4.52 -5.87 -12.59
N ALA A 43 5.15 -5.45 -13.69
CA ALA A 43 5.83 -6.34 -14.62
C ALA A 43 7.13 -6.94 -14.03
N GLU A 44 7.94 -6.12 -13.36
CA GLU A 44 9.24 -6.51 -12.81
C GLU A 44 9.10 -7.42 -11.58
N HIS A 45 8.15 -7.14 -10.69
CA HIS A 45 8.03 -7.84 -9.40
C HIS A 45 6.94 -8.92 -9.39
N HIS A 46 6.26 -9.14 -10.52
CA HIS A 46 5.19 -10.13 -10.67
C HIS A 46 4.13 -10.05 -9.55
N VAL A 47 3.84 -8.83 -9.06
CA VAL A 47 2.83 -8.64 -8.01
C VAL A 47 1.46 -8.88 -8.63
N PRO A 48 0.66 -9.81 -8.10
CA PRO A 48 -0.68 -10.00 -8.60
C PRO A 48 -1.53 -8.78 -8.28
N TYR A 49 -2.30 -8.33 -9.27
CA TYR A 49 -3.14 -7.13 -9.16
C TYR A 49 -4.13 -7.16 -7.98
N GLN A 50 -4.49 -8.36 -7.54
CA GLN A 50 -5.36 -8.59 -6.38
C GLN A 50 -4.67 -8.31 -5.04
N ASP A 51 -3.35 -8.51 -4.94
CA ASP A 51 -2.56 -8.26 -3.73
C ASP A 51 -2.08 -6.81 -3.65
N ALA A 52 -2.04 -6.10 -4.76
CA ALA A 52 -1.60 -4.71 -4.79
C ALA A 52 -2.39 -3.79 -3.84
N ALA A 53 -3.70 -4.00 -3.69
CA ALA A 53 -4.49 -3.25 -2.72
C ALA A 53 -4.10 -3.59 -1.26
N ALA A 54 -3.92 -4.87 -0.94
CA ALA A 54 -3.49 -5.32 0.38
C ALA A 54 -2.09 -4.79 0.73
N LEU A 55 -1.18 -4.77 -0.25
CA LEU A 55 0.15 -4.20 -0.13
C LEU A 55 0.11 -2.71 0.19
N CYS A 56 -0.66 -1.94 -0.59
CA CYS A 56 -0.86 -0.52 -0.34
C CYS A 56 -1.42 -0.27 1.08
N TYR A 57 -2.41 -1.07 1.49
CA TYR A 57 -3.00 -0.98 2.82
C TYR A 57 -1.97 -1.23 3.93
N GLN A 58 -1.17 -2.30 3.83
CA GLN A 58 -0.15 -2.60 4.84
C GLN A 58 0.93 -1.52 4.92
N LYS A 59 1.35 -0.97 3.77
CA LYS A 59 2.30 0.15 3.75
C LYS A 59 1.72 1.38 4.43
N LEU A 60 0.47 1.74 4.11
CA LEU A 60 -0.21 2.87 4.73
C LEU A 60 -0.36 2.66 6.25
N GLN A 61 -0.75 1.47 6.68
CA GLN A 61 -0.86 1.14 8.10
C GLN A 61 0.49 1.29 8.82
N ARG A 62 1.58 0.79 8.25
CA ARG A 62 2.92 0.93 8.83
C ARG A 62 3.38 2.38 8.87
N ALA A 63 3.05 3.17 7.85
CA ALA A 63 3.36 4.59 7.81
C ALA A 63 2.61 5.35 8.92
N LEU A 64 1.32 5.08 9.12
CA LEU A 64 0.51 5.67 10.19
C LEU A 64 1.02 5.27 11.60
N ASP A 65 1.45 4.02 11.76
CA ASP A 65 2.07 3.56 13.02
C ASP A 65 3.38 4.34 13.31
N THR A 66 4.17 4.61 12.26
CA THR A 66 5.38 5.43 12.36
C THR A 66 5.07 6.91 12.60
N GLU A 67 4.00 7.45 11.99
CA GLU A 67 3.53 8.84 12.21
C GLU A 67 3.21 9.09 13.67
N SER A 68 2.62 8.11 14.37
CA SER A 68 2.29 8.24 15.79
C SER A 68 3.50 8.59 16.67
N SER A 69 4.72 8.38 16.19
CA SER A 69 5.97 8.70 16.88
C SER A 69 6.87 9.69 16.12
N GLY A 70 6.42 10.26 15.00
CA GLY A 70 7.29 10.98 14.05
C GLY A 70 6.61 12.13 13.29
N PRO A 71 7.25 12.65 12.23
CA PRO A 71 6.67 13.68 11.38
C PRO A 71 5.46 13.17 10.58
N PRO A 72 4.56 14.07 10.13
CA PRO A 72 3.36 13.69 9.39
C PRO A 72 3.69 12.92 8.11
N VAL A 73 2.91 11.87 7.86
CA VAL A 73 3.12 11.03 6.68
C VAL A 73 2.68 11.73 5.40
N PRO A 74 3.42 11.56 4.29
CA PRO A 74 3.01 12.11 3.00
C PRO A 74 1.70 11.48 2.53
N GLN A 75 0.81 12.30 1.98
CA GLN A 75 -0.49 11.85 1.45
C GLN A 75 -0.34 11.02 0.16
N HIS A 76 0.75 11.21 -0.58
CA HIS A 76 1.02 10.50 -1.81
C HIS A 76 2.24 9.60 -1.66
N TYR A 77 2.05 8.31 -1.96
CA TYR A 77 3.14 7.34 -2.02
C TYR A 77 3.27 6.78 -3.42
N ILE A 78 4.50 6.67 -3.88
CA ILE A 78 4.83 5.86 -5.04
C ILE A 78 5.53 4.63 -4.49
N LEU A 79 4.96 3.45 -4.77
CA LEU A 79 5.55 2.19 -4.38
C LEU A 79 6.74 1.89 -5.27
N SER A 80 7.90 1.76 -4.65
CA SER A 80 9.12 1.35 -5.35
C SER A 80 9.09 -0.16 -5.57
N GLY A 81 9.72 -0.61 -6.65
CA GLY A 81 9.85 -2.03 -6.95
C GLY A 81 10.46 -2.85 -5.80
N GLN A 82 11.44 -2.28 -5.08
CA GLN A 82 12.04 -2.90 -3.90
C GLN A 82 11.01 -3.21 -2.80
N GLU A 83 10.08 -2.30 -2.53
CA GLU A 83 9.04 -2.52 -1.51
C GLU A 83 8.04 -3.60 -1.93
N LEU A 84 7.79 -3.73 -3.24
CA LEU A 84 6.99 -4.81 -3.79
C LEU A 84 7.68 -6.16 -3.61
N ASP A 85 8.99 -6.22 -3.85
CA ASP A 85 9.80 -7.43 -3.66
C ASP A 85 9.83 -7.86 -2.19
N GLU A 86 10.06 -6.91 -1.28
CA GLU A 86 10.04 -7.17 0.17
C GLU A 86 8.68 -7.69 0.65
N TYR A 87 7.59 -7.17 0.10
CA TYR A 87 6.24 -7.64 0.39
C TYR A 87 6.02 -9.07 -0.13
N MET A 88 6.38 -9.32 -1.38
CA MET A 88 6.27 -10.64 -2.00
C MET A 88 7.17 -11.68 -1.31
N GLY A 89 8.34 -11.28 -0.79
CA GLY A 89 9.22 -12.16 -0.02
C GLY A 89 8.61 -12.58 1.32
N GLN A 90 7.89 -11.68 1.99
CA GLN A 90 7.22 -11.95 3.27
C GLN A 90 5.90 -12.71 3.12
N HIS A 91 5.17 -12.47 2.02
CA HIS A 91 3.83 -13.04 1.79
C HIS A 91 3.77 -14.15 0.75
N ARG A 92 4.89 -14.50 0.09
CA ARG A 92 4.89 -15.68 -0.78
C ARG A 92 4.56 -16.89 0.10
N PRO A 93 3.46 -17.60 -0.17
CA PRO A 93 3.22 -18.87 0.51
C PRO A 93 4.43 -19.75 0.18
N ALA A 94 5.10 -20.25 1.22
CA ALA A 94 6.17 -21.22 1.05
C ALA A 94 5.63 -22.31 0.13
N ARG A 95 6.21 -22.45 -1.06
CA ARG A 95 5.82 -23.47 -2.02
C ARG A 95 5.76 -24.79 -1.25
N ARG A 96 4.55 -25.28 -0.98
CA ARG A 96 4.37 -26.66 -0.56
C ARG A 96 4.85 -27.49 -1.74
N ARG A 97 6.11 -27.95 -1.69
CA ARG A 97 6.60 -29.05 -2.51
C ARG A 97 5.61 -30.18 -2.30
N THR A 98 4.75 -30.38 -3.29
CA THR A 98 3.92 -31.57 -3.37
C THR A 98 4.74 -32.55 -4.20
N TRP A 99 4.97 -33.71 -3.60
CA TRP A 99 5.78 -34.84 -4.06
C TRP A 99 5.34 -35.37 -5.42
#